data_AF-A0A076EDG0-F1
#
_entry.id   AF-A0A076EDG0-F1
#
_cell.length_a   1.000
_cell.length_b   1.000
_cell.length_c   1.000
_cell.angle_alpha   90.00
_cell.angle_beta   90.00
_cell.angle_gamma   90.00
#
_symmetry.space_group_name_H-M   'P 1'
#
loop_
_entity.id
_entity.type
_entity.pdbx_description
1 polymer ?
#
loop_
_entity_poly.entity_id
_entity_poly.type
_entity_poly.pdbx_seq_one_letter_code
_entity_poly.pdbx_strand_id
1 'polypeptide(L)'
;MLIREVIFNFTEIVVTSKVIMILVKRNNIVEVLDLLDSEEFQGDTNESSTIVGDSKRTYTTSYLIYAITSNISYFSQVIAPVFVNLIFGSSLTTELPICNYYFLSDETRKKYFVFWFVYQALGMYGHMIYNVTGDSFLAGVLLMTETQMRVINNKLINLNKKTKHGTDDKADEDKEMSKLKKCLRHYDLVLKYCSAVQNLINVTIFVQFGIGSIIICVALCALLLPSKTETMIFMVTYFMVMTMQIFIPGWLGTKIRHESQQLVFAAYNTDWLSRYKPFKRNIMIFVERANIPIQMTGLKMFPLSLVTFTSIMKTAYSLFTLIRNVQEPDVVKH
;
A
#
# COMPACT_ATOMS: atom_id res chain seq x y z
N MET A 1 -16.67 -24.38 -4.78
CA MET A 1 -15.24 -24.66 -4.51
C MET A 1 -14.31 -24.08 -5.57
N LEU A 2 -14.58 -24.26 -6.86
CA LEU A 2 -13.72 -23.75 -7.96
C LEU A 2 -13.38 -22.26 -7.87
N ILE A 3 -14.33 -21.41 -7.46
CA ILE A 3 -14.08 -19.98 -7.23
C ILE A 3 -13.02 -19.74 -6.16
N ARG A 4 -13.00 -20.53 -5.07
CA ARG A 4 -11.99 -20.40 -4.01
C ARG A 4 -10.60 -20.78 -4.49
N GLU A 5 -10.50 -21.85 -5.28
CA GLU A 5 -9.23 -22.27 -5.89
C GLU A 5 -8.72 -21.22 -6.88
N VAL A 6 -9.59 -20.66 -7.71
CA VAL A 6 -9.24 -19.58 -8.65
C VAL A 6 -8.76 -18.33 -7.91
N ILE A 7 -9.50 -17.89 -6.89
CA ILE A 7 -9.13 -16.74 -6.05
C ILE A 7 -7.78 -16.98 -5.37
N PHE A 8 -7.55 -18.18 -4.82
CA PHE A 8 -6.30 -18.55 -4.19
C PHE A 8 -5.13 -18.49 -5.19
N ASN A 9 -5.28 -19.08 -6.38
CA ASN A 9 -4.24 -19.06 -7.42
C ASN A 9 -3.89 -17.63 -7.87
N PHE A 10 -4.88 -16.76 -8.08
CA PHE A 10 -4.59 -15.36 -8.41
C PHE A 10 -3.87 -14.64 -7.27
N THR A 11 -4.25 -14.92 -6.03
CA THR A 11 -3.58 -14.33 -4.86
C THR A 11 -2.13 -14.82 -4.77
N GLU A 12 -1.88 -16.10 -5.03
CA GLU A 12 -0.54 -16.70 -5.05
C GLU A 12 0.38 -15.99 -6.05
N ILE A 13 -0.12 -15.63 -7.24
CA ILE A 13 0.67 -14.88 -8.22
C ILE A 13 1.10 -13.51 -7.66
N VAL A 14 0.18 -12.81 -6.98
CA VAL A 14 0.48 -11.51 -6.36
C VAL A 14 1.49 -11.67 -5.22
N VAL A 15 1.32 -12.66 -4.35
CA VAL A 15 2.24 -12.92 -3.23
C VAL A 15 3.62 -13.33 -3.73
N THR A 16 3.67 -14.23 -4.72
CA THR A 16 4.92 -14.65 -5.36
C THR A 16 5.66 -13.45 -5.96
N SER A 17 4.95 -12.50 -6.59
CA SER A 17 5.59 -11.29 -7.12
C SER A 17 6.29 -10.46 -6.04
N LYS A 18 5.73 -10.39 -4.83
CA LYS A 18 6.33 -9.69 -3.68
C LYS A 18 7.54 -10.46 -3.13
N VAL A 19 7.43 -11.78 -3.02
CA VAL A 19 8.55 -12.63 -2.58
C VAL A 19 9.72 -12.51 -3.55
N ILE A 20 9.45 -12.57 -4.87
CA ILE A 20 10.46 -12.35 -5.91
C ILE A 20 11.08 -10.96 -5.77
N MET A 21 10.28 -9.91 -5.53
CA MET A 21 10.80 -8.57 -5.29
C MET A 21 11.77 -8.56 -4.11
N ILE A 22 11.41 -9.14 -2.96
CA ILE A 22 12.29 -9.19 -1.78
C ILE A 22 13.59 -9.94 -2.07
N LEU A 23 13.52 -11.09 -2.74
CA LEU A 23 14.68 -11.94 -2.99
C LEU A 23 15.62 -11.36 -4.06
N VAL A 24 15.07 -10.87 -5.17
CA VAL A 24 15.84 -10.39 -6.33
C VAL A 24 16.31 -8.96 -6.15
N LYS A 25 15.49 -8.10 -5.53
CA LYS A 25 15.81 -6.68 -5.33
C LYS A 25 16.44 -6.38 -3.97
N ARG A 26 17.01 -7.39 -3.28
CA ARG A 26 17.64 -7.21 -1.96
C ARG A 26 18.63 -6.05 -1.90
N ASN A 27 19.46 -5.87 -2.94
CA ASN A 27 20.45 -4.79 -2.97
C ASN A 27 19.78 -3.41 -3.06
N ASN A 28 18.70 -3.30 -3.84
CA ASN A 28 17.90 -2.08 -3.90
C ASN A 28 17.15 -1.84 -2.58
N ILE A 29 16.71 -2.88 -1.87
CA ILE A 29 16.11 -2.76 -0.54
C ILE A 29 17.13 -2.19 0.44
N VAL A 30 18.34 -2.73 0.46
CA VAL A 30 19.44 -2.22 1.29
C VAL A 30 19.73 -0.76 0.94
N GLU A 31 19.85 -0.41 -0.35
CA GLU A 31 20.03 0.98 -0.79
C GLU A 31 18.90 1.91 -0.30
N VAL A 32 17.64 1.47 -0.39
CA VAL A 32 16.47 2.22 0.11
C VAL A 32 16.56 2.41 1.62
N LEU A 33 16.95 1.39 2.39
CA LEU A 33 17.10 1.47 3.84
C LEU A 33 18.29 2.33 4.26
N ASP A 34 19.43 2.22 3.58
CA ASP A 34 20.62 3.05 3.83
C ASP A 34 20.33 4.54 3.58
N LEU A 35 19.53 4.86 2.55
CA LEU A 35 19.06 6.22 2.31
C LEU A 35 18.11 6.72 3.40
N LEU A 36 17.31 5.84 4.00
CA LEU A 36 16.41 6.17 5.12
C LEU A 36 17.17 6.43 6.43
N ASP A 37 18.29 5.74 6.62
CA ASP A 37 19.12 5.87 7.82
C ASP A 37 20.04 7.12 7.77
N SER A 38 20.04 7.86 6.65
CA SER A 38 20.84 9.08 6.50
C SER A 38 20.44 10.16 7.52
N GLU A 39 21.41 10.97 7.95
CA GLU A 39 21.20 12.02 8.95
C GLU A 39 20.08 13.01 8.56
N GLU A 40 19.92 13.27 7.26
CA GLU A 40 18.87 14.15 6.75
C GLU A 40 17.46 13.63 6.99
N PHE A 41 17.27 12.30 7.00
CA PHE A 41 15.98 11.63 7.14
C PHE A 41 15.56 11.44 8.59
N GLN A 42 16.50 11.44 9.54
CA GLN A 42 16.25 11.27 10.97
C GLN A 42 15.56 12.49 11.61
N GLY A 43 15.63 13.65 10.97
CA GLY A 43 15.00 14.89 11.43
C GLY A 43 15.84 15.62 12.49
N ASP A 44 16.14 16.88 12.21
CA ASP A 44 17.00 17.76 13.01
C ASP A 44 16.22 18.75 13.90
N THR A 45 14.88 18.73 13.82
CA THR A 45 14.00 19.69 14.50
C THR A 45 12.82 18.99 15.14
N ASN A 46 12.34 19.52 16.28
CA ASN A 46 11.20 18.97 17.01
C ASN A 46 9.95 18.80 16.12
N GLU A 47 9.71 19.74 15.21
CA GLU A 47 8.60 19.63 14.25
C GLU A 47 8.78 18.50 13.24
N SER A 48 10.00 18.26 12.75
CA SER A 48 10.28 17.12 11.87
C SER A 48 10.07 15.79 12.59
N SER A 49 10.50 15.69 13.86
CA SER A 49 10.27 14.50 14.69
C SER A 49 8.78 14.26 14.94
N THR A 50 7.98 15.31 15.15
CA THR A 50 6.51 15.18 15.27
C THR A 50 5.89 14.64 13.99
N ILE A 51 6.28 15.16 12.82
CA ILE A 51 5.77 14.69 11.51
C ILE A 51 6.08 13.20 11.32
N VAL A 52 7.32 12.78 11.61
CA VAL A 52 7.72 11.36 11.53
C VAL A 52 6.93 10.50 12.53
N GLY A 53 6.69 11.02 13.74
CA GLY A 53 5.87 10.36 14.76
C GLY A 53 4.42 10.12 14.30
N ASP A 54 3.79 11.13 13.70
CA ASP A 54 2.43 11.03 13.15
C ASP A 54 2.34 10.02 12.00
N SER A 55 3.37 9.98 11.13
CA SER A 55 3.47 8.97 10.08
C SER A 55 3.64 7.57 10.66
N LYS A 56 4.48 7.38 11.68
CA LYS A 56 4.62 6.09 12.38
C LYS A 56 3.30 5.64 13.01
N ARG A 57 2.53 6.56 13.61
CA ARG A 57 1.19 6.27 14.13
C ARG A 57 0.24 5.84 13.03
N THR A 58 0.21 6.59 11.92
CA THR A 58 -0.61 6.24 10.74
C THR A 58 -0.26 4.85 10.22
N TYR A 59 1.03 4.55 10.05
CA TYR A 59 1.53 3.24 9.65
C TYR A 59 1.04 2.13 10.58
N THR A 60 1.25 2.31 11.89
CA THR A 60 0.92 1.30 12.90
C THR A 60 -0.58 1.03 12.94
N THR A 61 -1.41 2.07 12.89
CA THR A 61 -2.87 1.94 12.85
C THR A 61 -3.32 1.24 11.57
N SER A 62 -2.82 1.65 10.39
CA SER A 62 -3.17 1.00 9.12
C SER A 62 -2.73 -0.47 9.08
N TYR A 63 -1.52 -0.78 9.56
CA TYR A 63 -1.02 -2.14 9.70
C TYR A 63 -1.92 -2.98 10.61
N LEU A 64 -2.27 -2.45 11.78
CA LEU A 64 -3.08 -3.17 12.76
C LEU A 64 -4.47 -3.50 12.19
N ILE A 65 -5.13 -2.53 11.54
CA ILE A 65 -6.43 -2.74 10.89
C ILE A 65 -6.32 -3.83 9.82
N TYR A 66 -5.30 -3.76 8.97
CA TYR A 66 -5.07 -4.71 7.89
C TYR A 66 -4.79 -6.13 8.42
N ALA A 67 -3.94 -6.25 9.44
CA ALA A 67 -3.59 -7.50 10.09
C ALA A 67 -4.80 -8.13 10.81
N ILE A 68 -5.59 -7.34 11.56
CA ILE A 68 -6.80 -7.82 12.24
C ILE A 68 -7.80 -8.34 11.22
N THR A 69 -8.08 -7.57 10.16
CA THR A 69 -9.04 -7.96 9.13
C THR A 69 -8.62 -9.26 8.43
N SER A 70 -7.32 -9.40 8.12
CA SER A 70 -6.76 -10.62 7.52
C SER A 70 -6.88 -11.84 8.45
N ASN A 71 -6.60 -11.68 9.75
CA ASN A 71 -6.75 -12.76 10.73
C ASN A 71 -8.22 -13.16 10.93
N ILE A 72 -9.17 -12.21 10.87
CA ILE A 72 -10.60 -12.51 10.90
C ILE A 72 -10.99 -13.34 9.68
N SER A 73 -10.52 -12.99 8.48
CA SER A 73 -10.74 -13.79 7.26
C SER A 73 -10.23 -15.20 7.43
N TYR A 74 -8.99 -15.38 7.89
CA TYR A 74 -8.40 -16.69 8.14
C TYR A 74 -9.20 -17.50 9.17
N PHE A 75 -9.54 -16.90 10.31
CA PHE A 75 -10.32 -17.56 11.36
C PHE A 75 -11.68 -18.03 10.83
N SER A 76 -12.38 -17.17 10.07
CA SER A 76 -13.70 -17.50 9.52
C SER A 76 -13.67 -18.65 8.52
N GLN A 77 -12.60 -18.79 7.75
CA GLN A 77 -12.48 -19.85 6.73
C GLN A 77 -11.99 -21.18 7.31
N VAL A 78 -11.04 -21.13 8.26
CA VAL A 78 -10.30 -22.33 8.70
C VAL A 78 -10.77 -22.80 10.07
N ILE A 79 -10.90 -21.90 11.05
CA ILE A 79 -11.12 -22.28 12.45
C ILE A 79 -12.62 -22.39 12.77
N ALA A 80 -13.45 -21.47 12.29
CA ALA A 80 -14.89 -21.45 12.59
C ALA A 80 -15.60 -22.76 12.20
N PRO A 81 -15.39 -23.35 11.00
CA PRO A 81 -16.05 -24.59 10.63
C PRO A 81 -15.63 -25.79 11.50
N VAL A 82 -14.37 -25.81 11.97
CA VAL A 82 -13.86 -26.85 12.89
C VAL A 82 -14.51 -26.73 14.25
N PHE A 83 -14.63 -25.50 14.77
CA PHE A 83 -15.23 -25.22 16.06
C PHE A 83 -16.72 -25.57 16.08
N VAL A 84 -17.45 -25.23 15.02
CA VAL A 84 -18.87 -25.61 14.85
C VAL A 84 -19.04 -27.12 14.77
N ASN A 85 -18.16 -27.82 14.06
CA ASN A 85 -18.18 -29.29 14.00
C ASN A 85 -17.97 -29.92 15.40
N LEU A 86 -16.97 -29.44 16.14
CA LEU A 86 -16.67 -29.93 17.50
C LEU A 86 -17.81 -29.72 18.50
N ILE A 87 -18.51 -28.57 18.44
CA ILE A 87 -19.56 -28.23 19.42
C ILE A 87 -20.89 -28.88 19.08
N PHE A 88 -21.31 -28.80 17.82
CA PHE A 88 -22.66 -29.21 17.42
C PHE A 88 -22.73 -30.67 16.97
N GLY A 89 -21.61 -31.40 16.96
CA GLY A 89 -21.53 -32.80 16.53
C GLY A 89 -22.05 -33.03 15.12
N SER A 90 -22.19 -31.96 14.34
CA SER A 90 -22.82 -32.01 13.04
C SER A 90 -21.87 -32.67 12.06
N SER A 91 -22.35 -33.67 11.32
CA SER A 91 -21.69 -34.29 10.16
C SER A 91 -21.51 -33.32 8.99
N LEU A 92 -21.28 -32.03 9.26
CA LEU A 92 -20.79 -31.09 8.28
C LEU A 92 -19.43 -31.63 7.83
N THR A 93 -19.41 -32.16 6.62
CA THR A 93 -18.21 -32.44 5.85
C THR A 93 -17.33 -31.20 5.91
N THR A 94 -16.36 -31.20 6.83
CA THR A 94 -15.29 -30.21 6.83
C THR A 94 -14.57 -30.43 5.51
N GLU A 95 -14.89 -29.61 4.53
CA GLU A 95 -14.16 -29.61 3.26
C GLU A 95 -12.75 -29.05 3.52
N LEU A 96 -11.79 -29.48 2.72
CA LEU A 96 -10.45 -28.92 2.83
C LEU A 96 -10.49 -27.40 2.51
N PRO A 97 -9.75 -26.56 3.25
CA PRO A 97 -9.86 -25.10 3.12
C PRO A 97 -9.55 -24.54 1.72
N ILE A 98 -8.65 -25.18 0.98
CA ILE A 98 -8.18 -24.74 -0.35
C ILE A 98 -8.58 -25.74 -1.44
N CYS A 99 -8.00 -26.94 -1.44
CA CYS A 99 -8.12 -27.92 -2.51
C CYS A 99 -8.49 -29.31 -1.98
N ASN A 100 -9.45 -29.96 -2.63
CA ASN A 100 -9.98 -31.27 -2.23
C ASN A 100 -9.20 -32.47 -2.81
N TYR A 101 -8.07 -32.23 -3.50
CA TYR A 101 -7.23 -33.26 -4.11
C TYR A 101 -8.02 -34.32 -4.89
N TYR A 102 -8.87 -33.89 -5.84
CA TYR A 102 -9.80 -34.76 -6.57
C TYR A 102 -9.14 -35.92 -7.34
N PHE A 103 -7.83 -35.87 -7.58
CA PHE A 103 -7.09 -36.96 -8.22
C PHE A 103 -6.83 -38.18 -7.30
N LEU A 104 -7.07 -38.06 -5.99
CA LEU A 104 -6.93 -39.15 -5.02
C LEU A 104 -8.26 -39.87 -4.78
N SER A 105 -8.21 -41.17 -4.47
CA SER A 105 -9.40 -41.94 -4.10
C SER A 105 -10.04 -41.42 -2.81
N ASP A 106 -11.37 -41.48 -2.72
CA ASP A 106 -12.16 -41.01 -1.57
C ASP A 106 -11.70 -41.63 -0.25
N GLU A 107 -11.32 -42.90 -0.29
CA GLU A 107 -10.81 -43.66 0.86
C GLU A 107 -9.48 -43.07 1.37
N THR A 108 -8.56 -42.74 0.47
CA THR A 108 -7.28 -42.10 0.80
C THR A 108 -7.50 -40.70 1.38
N ARG A 109 -8.42 -39.93 0.79
CA ARG A 109 -8.73 -38.56 1.25
C ARG A 109 -9.30 -38.55 2.67
N LYS A 110 -10.21 -39.49 2.98
CA LYS A 110 -10.77 -39.64 4.34
C LYS A 110 -9.71 -40.10 5.34
N LYS A 111 -8.87 -41.09 4.97
CA LYS A 111 -7.83 -41.64 5.84
C LYS A 111 -6.81 -40.58 6.29
N TYR A 112 -6.39 -39.70 5.38
CA TYR A 112 -5.36 -38.69 5.65
C TYR A 112 -5.94 -37.28 5.85
N PHE A 113 -7.25 -37.14 6.05
CA PHE A 113 -7.94 -35.85 6.08
C PHE A 113 -7.31 -34.84 7.05
N VAL A 114 -7.05 -35.27 8.30
CA VAL A 114 -6.47 -34.41 9.34
C VAL A 114 -5.09 -33.89 8.94
N PHE A 115 -4.26 -34.74 8.35
CA PHE A 115 -2.93 -34.35 7.88
C PHE A 115 -3.01 -33.27 6.80
N TRP A 116 -3.85 -33.47 5.79
CA TRP A 116 -4.06 -32.49 4.71
C TRP A 116 -4.65 -31.18 5.21
N PHE A 117 -5.59 -31.26 6.16
CA PHE A 117 -6.20 -30.09 6.77
C PHE A 117 -5.16 -29.25 7.52
N VAL A 118 -4.35 -29.87 8.39
CA VAL A 118 -3.29 -29.18 9.14
C VAL A 118 -2.25 -28.58 8.19
N TYR A 119 -1.84 -29.33 7.16
CA TYR A 119 -0.93 -28.84 6.13
C TYR A 119 -1.46 -27.59 5.43
N GLN A 120 -2.71 -27.63 4.95
CA GLN A 120 -3.33 -26.48 4.26
C GLN A 120 -3.55 -25.30 5.22
N ALA A 121 -3.97 -25.54 6.46
CA ALA A 121 -4.17 -24.50 7.46
C ALA A 121 -2.86 -23.74 7.77
N LEU A 122 -1.77 -24.47 8.02
CA LEU A 122 -0.45 -23.86 8.26
C LEU A 122 0.06 -23.11 7.02
N GLY A 123 -0.10 -23.70 5.83
CA GLY A 123 0.27 -23.06 4.57
C GLY A 123 -0.49 -21.74 4.33
N MET A 124 -1.81 -21.73 4.56
CA MET A 124 -2.64 -20.53 4.46
C MET A 124 -2.22 -19.44 5.44
N TYR A 125 -1.94 -19.81 6.69
CA TYR A 125 -1.52 -18.85 7.69
C TYR A 125 -0.16 -18.23 7.34
N GLY A 126 0.80 -19.05 6.91
CA GLY A 126 2.09 -18.57 6.40
C GLY A 126 1.92 -17.64 5.20
N HIS A 127 1.15 -18.05 4.20
CA HIS A 127 0.85 -17.24 3.02
C HIS A 127 0.21 -15.89 3.38
N MET A 128 -0.76 -15.88 4.31
CA MET A 128 -1.37 -14.65 4.83
C MET A 128 -0.31 -13.73 5.46
N ILE A 129 0.55 -14.26 6.33
CA ILE A 129 1.61 -13.47 6.98
C ILE A 129 2.54 -12.85 5.94
N TYR A 130 3.05 -13.65 5.00
CA TYR A 130 3.96 -13.14 3.96
C TYR A 130 3.31 -12.05 3.11
N ASN A 131 2.02 -12.22 2.76
CA ASN A 131 1.28 -11.21 2.02
C ASN A 131 1.16 -9.90 2.81
N VAL A 132 0.76 -9.99 4.08
CA VAL A 132 0.58 -8.84 4.97
C VAL A 132 1.91 -8.12 5.19
N THR A 133 2.98 -8.84 5.47
CA THR A 133 4.32 -8.25 5.66
C THR A 133 4.80 -7.57 4.37
N GLY A 134 4.62 -8.20 3.21
CA GLY A 134 5.02 -7.63 1.92
C GLY A 134 4.28 -6.32 1.60
N ASP A 135 2.96 -6.27 1.79
CA ASP A 135 2.19 -5.03 1.63
C ASP A 135 2.59 -3.95 2.63
N SER A 136 2.83 -4.35 3.89
CA SER A 136 3.22 -3.43 4.95
C SER A 136 4.60 -2.82 4.69
N PHE A 137 5.53 -3.58 4.12
CA PHE A 137 6.83 -3.07 3.69
C PHE A 137 6.67 -2.04 2.56
N LEU A 138 5.89 -2.37 1.50
CA LEU A 138 5.61 -1.46 0.38
C LEU A 138 4.92 -0.16 0.84
N ALA A 139 3.93 -0.27 1.73
CA ALA A 139 3.27 0.87 2.31
C ALA A 139 4.23 1.72 3.16
N GLY A 140 5.15 1.09 3.89
CA GLY A 140 6.17 1.78 4.70
C GLY A 140 7.10 2.65 3.86
N VAL A 141 7.68 2.11 2.78
CA VAL A 141 8.60 2.88 1.93
C VAL A 141 7.90 4.04 1.20
N LEU A 142 6.64 3.84 0.79
CA LEU A 142 5.80 4.88 0.19
C LEU A 142 5.42 5.96 1.21
N LEU A 143 5.01 5.58 2.42
CA LEU A 143 4.66 6.52 3.48
C LEU A 143 5.87 7.37 3.89
N MET A 144 7.06 6.76 3.94
CA MET A 144 8.28 7.50 4.26
C MET A 144 8.64 8.50 3.16
N THR A 145 8.36 8.17 1.89
CA THR A 145 8.47 9.12 0.78
C THR A 145 7.60 10.37 1.02
N GLU A 146 6.32 10.16 1.37
CA GLU A 146 5.38 11.24 1.68
C GLU A 146 5.82 12.07 2.89
N THR A 147 6.29 11.38 3.93
CA THR A 147 6.72 12.00 5.19
C THR A 147 7.89 12.95 4.96
N GLN A 148 8.88 12.53 4.17
CA GLN A 148 10.05 13.37 3.92
C GLN A 148 9.74 14.58 3.03
N MET A 149 8.78 14.46 2.11
CA MET A 149 8.26 15.64 1.41
C MET A 149 7.57 16.62 2.36
N ARG A 150 6.75 16.12 3.30
CA ARG A 150 6.13 16.95 4.35
C ARG A 150 7.16 17.65 5.23
N VAL A 151 8.24 16.95 5.59
CA VAL A 151 9.35 17.54 6.35
C VAL A 151 10.01 18.67 5.55
N ILE A 152 10.27 18.48 4.25
CA ILE A 152 10.85 19.53 3.40
C ILE A 152 9.88 20.71 3.26
N ASN A 153 8.58 20.47 3.03
CA ASN A 153 7.55 21.50 3.01
C ASN A 153 7.56 22.35 4.28
N ASN A 154 7.60 21.70 5.44
CA ASN A 154 7.66 22.38 6.72
C ASN A 154 8.96 23.18 6.91
N LYS A 155 10.11 22.61 6.51
CA LYS A 155 11.41 23.30 6.52
C LYS A 155 11.38 24.57 5.68
N LEU A 156 10.81 24.51 4.47
CA LEU A 156 10.65 25.68 3.59
C LEU A 156 9.75 26.74 4.22
N ILE A 157 8.57 26.38 4.73
CA ILE A 157 7.65 27.33 5.38
C ILE A 157 8.31 28.04 6.57
N ASN A 158 9.11 27.31 7.35
CA ASN A 158 9.80 27.88 8.51
C ASN A 158 10.99 28.78 8.16
N LEU A 159 11.48 28.79 6.90
CA LEU A 159 12.43 29.81 6.44
C LEU A 159 11.79 31.21 6.41
N ASN A 160 10.46 31.32 6.32
CA ASN A 160 9.77 32.61 6.38
C ASN A 160 9.66 33.16 7.82
N LYS A 161 9.33 32.30 8.79
CA LYS A 161 8.89 32.72 10.14
C LYS A 161 9.95 33.41 11.01
N LYS A 162 11.24 33.36 10.66
CA LYS A 162 12.33 33.92 11.49
C LYS A 162 12.80 35.32 11.08
N THR A 163 12.23 35.91 10.04
CA THR A 163 12.64 37.23 9.52
C THR A 163 11.82 38.37 10.13
N LYS A 164 11.96 38.57 11.44
CA LYS A 164 11.66 39.86 12.08
C LYS A 164 12.75 40.18 13.09
N HIS A 165 13.91 40.60 12.59
CA HIS A 165 14.73 41.62 13.26
C HIS A 165 15.67 42.24 12.24
N GLY A 166 15.66 43.58 12.21
CA GLY A 166 16.55 44.36 11.39
C GLY A 166 17.93 44.41 12.04
N THR A 167 18.92 43.91 11.31
CA THR A 167 20.24 44.53 11.07
C THR A 167 20.91 43.69 9.99
N ASP A 168 21.55 44.37 9.06
CA ASP A 168 22.16 43.87 7.82
C ASP A 168 23.44 43.07 8.11
N ASP A 169 23.34 42.01 8.94
CA ASP A 169 24.49 41.25 9.43
C ASP A 169 24.75 40.02 8.56
N LYS A 170 25.93 39.96 7.94
CA LYS A 170 26.34 38.86 7.03
C LYS A 170 26.18 37.47 7.66
N ALA A 171 26.34 37.39 8.99
CA ALA A 171 26.19 36.14 9.73
C ALA A 171 24.76 35.56 9.63
N ASP A 172 23.74 36.41 9.59
CA ASP A 172 22.34 35.96 9.44
C ASP A 172 22.04 35.51 8.01
N GLU A 173 22.58 36.20 7.00
CA GLU A 173 22.47 35.78 5.59
C GLU A 173 23.11 34.41 5.32
N ASP A 174 24.29 34.15 5.92
CA ASP A 174 25.01 32.88 5.82
C ASP A 174 24.27 31.75 6.53
N LYS A 175 23.65 32.05 7.69
CA LYS A 175 22.83 31.08 8.43
C LYS A 175 21.58 30.68 7.66
N GLU A 176 20.89 31.64 7.04
CA GLU A 176 19.74 31.38 6.19
C GLU A 176 20.13 30.60 4.92
N MET A 177 21.28 30.92 4.32
CA MET A 177 21.85 30.13 3.22
C MET A 177 22.09 28.69 3.60
N SER A 178 22.69 28.47 4.78
CA SER A 178 23.04 27.15 5.27
C SER A 178 21.79 26.31 5.48
N LYS A 179 20.73 26.88 6.04
CA LYS A 179 19.42 26.21 6.17
C LYS A 179 18.83 25.85 4.81
N LEU A 180 18.84 26.79 3.85
CA LEU A 180 18.35 26.53 2.50
C LEU A 180 19.16 25.40 1.84
N LYS A 181 20.50 25.46 1.88
CA LYS A 181 21.38 24.41 1.33
C LYS A 181 21.11 23.04 1.95
N LYS A 182 20.90 22.96 3.27
CA LYS A 182 20.50 21.71 3.95
C LYS A 182 19.15 21.20 3.44
N CYS A 183 18.17 22.09 3.26
CA CYS A 183 16.87 21.73 2.71
C CYS A 183 16.96 21.21 1.26
N LEU A 184 17.77 21.86 0.43
CA LEU A 184 18.01 21.44 -0.96
C LEU A 184 18.76 20.10 -1.04
N ARG A 185 19.76 19.89 -0.17
CA ARG A 185 20.47 18.61 -0.06
C ARG A 185 19.51 17.48 0.33
N HIS A 186 18.62 17.75 1.30
CA HIS A 186 17.60 16.79 1.69
C HIS A 186 16.65 16.47 0.52
N TYR A 187 16.20 17.48 -0.23
CA TYR A 187 15.38 17.27 -1.43
C TYR A 187 16.08 16.40 -2.49
N ASP A 188 17.37 16.62 -2.74
CA ASP A 188 18.15 15.78 -3.65
C ASP A 188 18.23 14.32 -3.19
N LEU A 189 18.37 14.09 -1.88
CA LEU A 189 18.31 12.73 -1.32
C LEU A 189 16.92 12.11 -1.43
N VAL A 190 15.85 12.88 -1.20
CA VAL A 190 14.47 12.42 -1.41
C VAL A 190 14.22 12.04 -2.86
N LEU A 191 14.76 12.78 -3.84
CA LEU A 191 14.66 12.40 -5.25
C LEU A 191 15.37 11.07 -5.56
N LYS A 192 16.56 10.85 -4.99
CA LYS A 192 17.27 9.57 -5.10
C LYS A 192 16.48 8.43 -4.47
N TYR A 193 15.96 8.65 -3.26
CA TYR A 193 15.11 7.71 -2.55
C TYR A 193 13.84 7.37 -3.36
N CYS A 194 13.15 8.39 -3.91
CA CYS A 194 11.99 8.18 -4.77
C CYS A 194 12.32 7.31 -5.98
N SER A 195 13.48 7.52 -6.62
CA SER A 195 13.93 6.72 -7.76
C SER A 195 14.22 5.27 -7.36
N ALA A 196 14.88 5.06 -6.23
CA ALA A 196 15.15 3.73 -5.69
C ALA A 196 13.87 2.99 -5.33
N VAL A 197 12.93 3.65 -4.63
CA VAL A 197 11.60 3.12 -4.31
C VAL A 197 10.81 2.80 -5.58
N GLN A 198 10.78 3.70 -6.56
CA GLN A 198 10.10 3.47 -7.85
C GLN A 198 10.65 2.23 -8.55
N ASN A 199 11.97 2.02 -8.57
CA ASN A 199 12.61 0.84 -9.16
C ASN A 199 12.32 -0.45 -8.39
N LEU A 200 12.15 -0.35 -7.07
CA LEU A 200 11.81 -1.46 -6.18
C LEU A 200 10.36 -1.94 -6.39
N ILE A 201 9.41 -1.00 -6.47
CA ILE A 201 7.98 -1.32 -6.46
C ILE A 201 7.38 -1.52 -7.86
N ASN A 202 8.09 -1.15 -8.94
CA ASN A 202 7.54 -0.99 -10.28
C ASN A 202 6.74 -2.20 -10.80
N VAL A 203 7.36 -3.38 -10.77
CA VAL A 203 6.79 -4.64 -11.27
C VAL A 203 5.73 -5.16 -10.29
N THR A 204 6.05 -5.14 -9.00
CA THR A 204 5.17 -5.65 -7.93
C THR A 204 3.84 -4.91 -7.91
N ILE A 205 3.84 -3.58 -7.99
CA ILE A 205 2.62 -2.78 -8.02
C ILE A 205 1.83 -3.00 -9.30
N PHE A 206 2.49 -3.20 -10.44
CA PHE A 206 1.82 -3.55 -11.69
C PHE A 206 1.04 -4.86 -11.55
N VAL A 207 1.68 -5.90 -11.04
CA VAL A 207 1.04 -7.21 -10.79
C VAL A 207 -0.08 -7.07 -9.75
N GLN A 208 0.16 -6.34 -8.66
CA GLN A 208 -0.80 -6.13 -7.59
C GLN A 208 -2.06 -5.40 -8.03
N PHE A 209 -1.95 -4.33 -8.84
CA PHE A 209 -3.12 -3.60 -9.35
C PHE A 209 -3.81 -4.37 -10.47
N GLY A 210 -3.05 -5.01 -11.36
CA GLY A 210 -3.60 -5.80 -12.46
C GLY A 210 -4.37 -7.01 -11.95
N ILE A 211 -3.69 -7.95 -11.27
CA ILE A 211 -4.33 -9.16 -10.74
C ILE A 211 -5.30 -8.83 -9.61
N GLY A 212 -4.98 -7.84 -8.76
CA GLY A 212 -5.89 -7.38 -7.71
C GLY A 212 -7.23 -6.89 -8.26
N SER A 213 -7.23 -6.20 -9.41
CA SER A 213 -8.49 -5.80 -10.06
C SER A 213 -9.35 -7.00 -10.46
N ILE A 214 -8.73 -8.06 -11.00
CA ILE A 214 -9.42 -9.32 -11.36
C ILE A 214 -9.96 -9.99 -10.10
N ILE A 215 -9.15 -10.07 -9.04
CA ILE A 215 -9.56 -10.66 -7.75
C ILE A 215 -10.77 -9.93 -7.17
N ILE A 216 -10.77 -8.58 -7.17
CA ILE A 216 -11.90 -7.77 -6.68
C ILE A 216 -13.16 -8.08 -7.48
N CYS A 217 -13.07 -8.20 -8.81
CA CYS A 217 -14.20 -8.56 -9.66
C CYS A 217 -14.76 -9.95 -9.30
N VAL A 218 -13.89 -10.96 -9.18
CA VAL A 218 -14.29 -12.33 -8.82
C VAL A 218 -14.88 -12.39 -7.42
N ALA A 219 -14.31 -11.66 -6.45
CA ALA A 219 -14.81 -11.59 -5.09
C ALA A 219 -16.21 -10.95 -5.01
N LEU A 220 -16.45 -9.87 -5.76
CA LEU A 220 -17.80 -9.27 -5.86
C LEU A 220 -18.82 -10.23 -6.47
N CYS A 221 -18.44 -10.99 -7.50
CA CYS A 221 -19.31 -12.00 -8.09
C CYS A 221 -19.58 -13.16 -7.11
N ALA A 222 -18.57 -13.57 -6.35
CA ALA A 222 -18.71 -14.62 -5.35
C ALA A 222 -19.70 -14.25 -4.23
N LEU A 223 -19.84 -12.95 -3.92
CA LEU A 223 -20.83 -12.45 -2.95
C LEU A 223 -22.29 -12.59 -3.43
N LEU A 224 -22.54 -12.79 -4.73
CA LEU A 224 -23.89 -13.04 -5.25
C LEU A 224 -24.37 -14.48 -5.05
N LEU A 225 -23.43 -15.41 -4.85
CA LEU A 225 -23.77 -16.82 -4.77
C LEU A 225 -24.33 -17.16 -3.38
N PRO A 226 -25.48 -17.87 -3.30
CA PRO A 226 -26.04 -18.29 -2.03
C PRO A 226 -25.02 -19.12 -1.26
N SER A 227 -24.67 -18.64 -0.07
CA SER A 227 -23.56 -19.15 0.73
C SER A 227 -23.95 -19.24 2.20
N LYS A 228 -23.34 -20.19 2.93
CA LYS A 228 -23.47 -20.28 4.40
C LYS A 228 -22.91 -19.03 5.06
N THR A 229 -23.39 -18.68 6.26
CA THR A 229 -22.98 -17.49 7.01
C THR A 229 -21.46 -17.37 7.17
N GLU A 230 -20.77 -18.45 7.53
CA GLU A 230 -19.30 -18.47 7.67
C GLU A 230 -18.58 -18.13 6.36
N THR A 231 -19.09 -18.66 5.24
CA THR A 231 -18.53 -18.39 3.91
C THR A 231 -18.80 -16.95 3.49
N MET A 232 -19.96 -16.40 3.84
CA MET A 232 -20.28 -15.00 3.59
C MET A 232 -19.35 -14.06 4.36
N ILE A 233 -19.11 -14.34 5.65
CA ILE A 233 -18.16 -13.58 6.49
C ILE A 233 -16.75 -13.62 5.87
N PHE A 234 -16.29 -14.80 5.46
CA PHE A 234 -15.01 -14.94 4.75
C PHE A 234 -14.98 -14.08 3.48
N MET A 235 -15.98 -14.18 2.61
CA MET A 235 -15.99 -13.45 1.34
C MET A 235 -15.99 -11.93 1.53
N VAL A 236 -16.77 -11.42 2.49
CA VAL A 236 -16.83 -9.98 2.81
C VAL A 236 -15.49 -9.49 3.36
N THR A 237 -14.92 -10.20 4.33
CA THR A 237 -13.63 -9.80 4.92
C THR A 237 -12.48 -9.92 3.92
N TYR A 238 -12.49 -10.96 3.09
CA TYR A 238 -11.55 -11.13 1.98
C TYR A 238 -11.63 -9.99 0.96
N PHE A 239 -12.85 -9.59 0.57
CA PHE A 239 -13.07 -8.43 -0.30
C PHE A 239 -12.53 -7.13 0.32
N MET A 240 -12.73 -6.91 1.62
CA MET A 240 -12.17 -5.77 2.34
C MET A 240 -10.64 -5.78 2.32
N VAL A 241 -10.00 -6.92 2.58
CA VAL A 241 -8.53 -7.09 2.53
C VAL A 241 -8.00 -6.74 1.13
N MET A 242 -8.62 -7.29 0.08
CA MET A 242 -8.20 -7.03 -1.31
C MET A 242 -8.40 -5.57 -1.71
N THR A 243 -9.47 -4.94 -1.24
CA THR A 243 -9.71 -3.52 -1.47
C THR A 243 -8.66 -2.66 -0.76
N MET A 244 -8.32 -2.96 0.49
CA MET A 244 -7.25 -2.25 1.24
C MET A 244 -5.89 -2.37 0.53
N GLN A 245 -5.60 -3.54 -0.04
CA GLN A 245 -4.34 -3.82 -0.74
C GLN A 245 -4.12 -2.91 -1.97
N ILE A 246 -5.18 -2.44 -2.64
CA ILE A 246 -5.08 -1.49 -3.76
C ILE A 246 -5.26 -0.04 -3.26
N PHE A 247 -6.14 0.16 -2.28
CA PHE A 247 -6.45 1.48 -1.74
C PHE A 247 -5.23 2.14 -1.08
N ILE A 248 -4.49 1.42 -0.23
CA ILE A 248 -3.38 2.00 0.55
C ILE A 248 -2.28 2.57 -0.37
N PRO A 249 -1.72 1.82 -1.35
CA PRO A 249 -0.74 2.38 -2.29
C PRO A 249 -1.31 3.53 -3.13
N GLY A 250 -2.57 3.45 -3.55
CA GLY A 250 -3.24 4.51 -4.31
C GLY A 250 -3.39 5.80 -3.50
N TRP A 251 -3.76 5.69 -2.22
CA TRP A 251 -3.87 6.82 -1.30
C TRP A 251 -2.52 7.47 -1.02
N LEU A 252 -1.50 6.66 -0.70
CA LEU A 252 -0.14 7.15 -0.47
C LEU A 252 0.43 7.81 -1.74
N GLY A 253 0.23 7.21 -2.92
CA GLY A 253 0.65 7.80 -4.19
C GLY A 253 0.01 9.15 -4.48
N THR A 254 -1.29 9.31 -4.17
CA THR A 254 -1.96 10.61 -4.25
C THR A 254 -1.38 11.63 -3.26
N LYS A 255 -1.09 11.23 -2.03
CA LYS A 255 -0.46 12.12 -1.04
C LYS A 255 0.95 12.54 -1.43
N ILE A 256 1.79 11.61 -1.91
CA ILE A 256 3.14 11.90 -2.43
C ILE A 256 3.05 12.97 -3.53
N ARG A 257 2.14 12.78 -4.49
CA ARG A 257 1.93 13.77 -5.56
C ARG A 257 1.50 15.13 -5.00
N HIS A 258 0.56 15.14 -4.05
CA HIS A 258 0.08 16.37 -3.43
C HIS A 258 1.20 17.12 -2.70
N GLU A 259 1.94 16.44 -1.83
CA GLU A 259 3.05 17.02 -1.07
C GLU A 259 4.17 17.51 -1.98
N SER A 260 4.45 16.80 -3.08
CA SER A 260 5.39 17.26 -4.10
C SER A 260 4.95 18.56 -4.76
N GLN A 261 3.65 18.76 -5.01
CA GLN A 261 3.14 20.02 -5.55
C GLN A 261 3.22 21.16 -4.53
N GLN A 262 3.02 20.85 -3.24
CA GLN A 262 3.11 21.82 -2.16
C GLN A 262 4.53 22.40 -1.98
N LEU A 263 5.58 21.68 -2.40
CA LEU A 263 6.96 22.17 -2.34
C LEU A 263 7.15 23.50 -3.08
N VAL A 264 6.49 23.63 -4.23
CA VAL A 264 6.52 24.85 -5.03
C VAL A 264 5.88 26.01 -4.27
N PHE A 265 4.68 25.80 -3.72
CA PHE A 265 3.98 26.82 -2.92
C PHE A 265 4.74 27.19 -1.65
N ALA A 266 5.32 26.21 -0.96
CA ALA A 266 6.15 26.43 0.22
C ALA A 266 7.39 27.26 -0.10
N ALA A 267 8.06 27.01 -1.24
CA ALA A 267 9.20 27.79 -1.71
C ALA A 267 8.82 29.23 -2.11
N TYR A 268 7.67 29.44 -2.74
CA TYR A 268 7.19 30.81 -3.03
C TYR A 268 6.93 31.62 -1.76
N ASN A 269 6.50 30.95 -0.68
CA ASN A 269 6.15 31.58 0.59
C ASN A 269 7.36 31.89 1.50
N THR A 270 8.62 31.75 1.08
CA THR A 270 9.80 31.98 1.93
C THR A 270 10.28 33.45 2.00
N ASP A 271 9.45 34.42 1.60
CA ASP A 271 9.84 35.83 1.41
C ASP A 271 11.14 36.01 0.60
N TRP A 272 11.27 35.28 -0.51
CA TRP A 272 12.50 35.22 -1.30
C TRP A 272 12.84 36.53 -2.07
N LEU A 273 11.88 37.47 -2.17
CA LEU A 273 12.05 38.73 -2.88
C LEU A 273 12.96 39.71 -2.13
N SER A 274 12.87 39.71 -0.80
CA SER A 274 13.66 40.57 0.11
C SER A 274 15.07 40.04 0.38
N ARG A 275 15.39 38.82 -0.08
CA ARG A 275 16.64 38.11 0.19
C ARG A 275 17.71 38.40 -0.86
N TYR A 276 18.98 38.28 -0.47
CA TYR A 276 20.16 38.50 -1.32
C TYR A 276 20.26 37.53 -2.52
N LYS A 277 21.00 37.95 -3.57
CA LYS A 277 21.01 37.32 -4.92
C LYS A 277 21.25 35.78 -4.93
N PRO A 278 22.27 35.22 -4.26
CA PRO A 278 22.47 33.78 -4.17
C PRO A 278 21.28 32.99 -3.64
N PHE A 279 20.58 33.49 -2.61
CA PHE A 279 19.42 32.82 -2.03
C PHE A 279 18.28 32.74 -3.04
N LYS A 280 17.99 33.88 -3.68
CA LYS A 280 17.00 34.02 -4.75
C LYS A 280 17.26 33.06 -5.90
N ARG A 281 18.51 32.96 -6.37
CA ARG A 281 18.91 32.04 -7.44
C ARG A 281 18.67 30.58 -7.06
N ASN A 282 19.04 30.18 -5.84
CA ASN A 282 18.89 28.80 -5.39
C ASN A 282 17.42 28.38 -5.26
N ILE A 283 16.55 29.26 -4.74
CA ILE A 283 15.12 29.01 -4.67
C ILE A 283 14.48 28.93 -6.06
N MET A 284 14.85 29.81 -7.00
CA MET A 284 14.34 29.73 -8.38
C MET A 284 14.68 28.38 -9.03
N ILE A 285 15.93 27.93 -8.90
CA ILE A 285 16.36 26.61 -9.41
C ILE A 285 15.56 25.49 -8.74
N PHE A 286 15.33 25.58 -7.43
CA PHE A 286 14.51 24.62 -6.71
C PHE A 286 13.08 24.58 -7.21
N VAL A 287 12.43 25.73 -7.40
CA VAL A 287 11.06 25.84 -7.91
C VAL A 287 10.94 25.20 -9.29
N GLU A 288 11.87 25.49 -10.20
CA GLU A 288 11.88 24.86 -11.53
C GLU A 288 11.98 23.33 -11.44
N ARG A 289 12.80 22.80 -10.52
CA ARG A 289 12.92 21.36 -10.31
C ARG A 289 11.69 20.74 -9.61
N ALA A 290 11.07 21.46 -8.69
CA ALA A 290 9.89 21.02 -7.93
C ALA A 290 8.58 21.15 -8.72
N ASN A 291 8.56 21.97 -9.78
CA ASN A 291 7.43 22.10 -10.72
C ASN A 291 7.12 20.79 -11.46
N ILE A 292 8.07 19.85 -11.53
CA ILE A 292 7.83 18.50 -12.02
C ILE A 292 7.39 17.64 -10.82
N PRO A 293 6.08 17.34 -10.67
CA PRO A 293 5.60 16.63 -9.50
C PRO A 293 6.11 15.19 -9.48
N ILE A 294 6.56 14.77 -8.31
CA ILE A 294 6.99 13.39 -8.07
C ILE A 294 5.76 12.50 -8.05
N GLN A 295 5.76 11.49 -8.92
CA GLN A 295 4.63 10.58 -9.08
C GLN A 295 5.12 9.15 -9.19
N MET A 296 4.65 8.30 -8.27
CA MET A 296 4.91 6.87 -8.30
C MET A 296 3.99 6.21 -9.33
N THR A 297 4.51 5.23 -10.07
CA THR A 297 3.80 4.54 -11.15
C THR A 297 4.03 3.03 -11.11
N GLY A 298 3.10 2.27 -11.70
CA GLY A 298 3.27 0.84 -12.00
C GLY A 298 3.71 0.66 -13.44
N LEU A 299 4.89 0.08 -13.67
CA LEU A 299 5.58 -0.03 -14.96
C LEU A 299 5.61 1.24 -15.83
N LYS A 300 5.55 2.44 -15.22
CA LYS A 300 5.30 3.73 -15.91
C LYS A 300 4.01 3.77 -16.76
N MET A 301 3.12 2.79 -16.63
CA MET A 301 1.88 2.70 -17.41
C MET A 301 0.73 3.45 -16.73
N PHE A 302 0.61 3.31 -15.41
CA PHE A 302 -0.43 3.98 -14.65
C PHE A 302 0.15 4.55 -13.35
N PRO A 303 -0.42 5.65 -12.84
CA PRO A 303 0.01 6.22 -11.57
C PRO A 303 -0.61 5.50 -10.38
N LEU A 304 0.13 5.44 -9.28
CA LEU A 304 -0.44 5.10 -7.97
C LEU A 304 -1.27 6.31 -7.53
N SER A 305 -2.59 6.18 -7.64
CA SER A 305 -3.51 7.26 -7.27
C SER A 305 -4.88 6.73 -6.88
N LEU A 306 -5.61 7.52 -6.09
CA LEU A 306 -7.03 7.29 -5.80
C LEU A 306 -7.90 7.30 -7.07
N VAL A 307 -7.49 8.01 -8.12
CA VAL A 307 -8.18 8.00 -9.42
C VAL A 307 -8.09 6.62 -10.06
N THR A 308 -6.90 6.02 -10.07
CA THR A 308 -6.67 4.65 -10.56
C THR A 308 -7.47 3.64 -9.74
N PHE A 309 -7.44 3.75 -8.41
CA PHE A 309 -8.25 2.90 -7.52
C PHE A 309 -9.75 3.02 -7.81
N THR A 310 -10.27 4.24 -7.93
CA THR A 310 -11.69 4.49 -8.22
C THR A 310 -12.08 3.93 -9.58
N SER A 311 -11.19 4.02 -10.57
CA SER A 311 -11.41 3.41 -11.89
C SER A 311 -11.54 1.89 -11.78
N ILE A 312 -10.65 1.23 -11.05
CA ILE A 312 -10.71 -0.22 -10.80
C ILE A 312 -12.04 -0.61 -10.13
N MET A 313 -12.44 0.12 -9.08
CA MET A 313 -13.68 -0.16 -8.36
C MET A 313 -14.92 0.04 -9.24
N LYS A 314 -14.95 1.08 -10.08
CA LYS A 314 -16.04 1.33 -11.03
C LYS A 314 -16.15 0.20 -12.05
N THR A 315 -15.02 -0.21 -12.65
CA THR A 315 -15.01 -1.32 -13.61
C THR A 315 -15.48 -2.62 -12.96
N ALA A 316 -15.03 -2.92 -11.74
CA ALA A 316 -15.45 -4.10 -11.00
C ALA A 316 -16.96 -4.08 -10.69
N TYR A 317 -17.51 -2.93 -10.30
CA TYR A 317 -18.94 -2.75 -10.06
C TYR A 317 -19.78 -2.85 -11.34
N SER A 318 -19.29 -2.31 -12.47
CA SER A 318 -19.95 -2.46 -13.77
C SER A 318 -20.01 -3.93 -14.21
N LEU A 319 -18.91 -4.68 -14.07
CA LEU A 319 -18.87 -6.11 -14.35
C LEU A 319 -19.81 -6.90 -13.42
N PHE A 320 -19.81 -6.56 -12.13
CA PHE A 320 -20.73 -7.13 -11.15
C PHE A 320 -22.20 -6.93 -11.57
N THR A 321 -22.57 -5.71 -11.97
CA THR A 321 -23.94 -5.37 -12.36
C THR A 321 -24.33 -6.12 -13.65
N LEU A 322 -23.41 -6.22 -14.61
CA LEU A 322 -23.62 -6.97 -15.85
C LEU A 322 -23.85 -8.46 -15.58
N ILE A 323 -23.01 -9.09 -14.76
CA ILE A 323 -23.15 -10.51 -14.41
C ILE A 323 -24.46 -10.76 -13.67
N ARG A 324 -24.83 -9.88 -12.73
CA ARG A 324 -26.11 -9.95 -12.04
C ARG A 324 -27.29 -9.88 -13.00
N ASN A 325 -27.28 -8.93 -13.93
CA ASN A 325 -28.34 -8.78 -14.92
C ASN A 325 -28.44 -10.00 -15.87
N VAL A 326 -27.33 -10.65 -16.19
CA VAL A 326 -27.34 -11.91 -16.98
C VAL A 326 -27.85 -13.09 -16.16
N GLN A 327 -27.63 -13.10 -14.84
CA GLN A 327 -28.10 -14.13 -13.92
C GLN A 327 -29.57 -13.99 -13.49
N GLU A 328 -30.18 -12.83 -13.71
CA GLU A 328 -31.64 -12.62 -13.59
C GLU A 328 -32.27 -12.79 -14.99
N PRO A 329 -32.52 -14.01 -15.51
CA PRO A 329 -33.28 -14.17 -16.74
C PRO A 329 -34.73 -13.75 -16.47
N ASP A 330 -35.28 -12.91 -17.36
CA ASP A 330 -36.69 -12.57 -17.55
C ASP A 330 -37.72 -13.32 -16.66
N VAL A 331 -37.89 -12.94 -15.39
CA VAL A 331 -39.03 -13.39 -14.54
C VAL A 331 -40.28 -12.55 -14.80
N VAL A 332 -40.24 -11.58 -15.73
CA VAL A 332 -41.42 -10.78 -16.11
C VAL A 332 -41.46 -10.60 -17.61
N LYS A 333 -42.00 -11.61 -18.31
CA LYS A 333 -42.69 -11.48 -19.60
C LYS A 333 -43.32 -12.83 -19.95
N HIS A 334 -44.48 -13.12 -19.36
CA HIS A 334 -45.66 -13.64 -20.07
C HIS A 334 -46.88 -13.62 -19.15
#